data_AF-A0A0T6AJ42-F1
#
_entry.id   AF-A0A0T6AJ42-F1
#
_cell.length_a   1.000
_cell.length_b   1.000
_cell.length_c   1.000
_cell.angle_alpha   90.00
_cell.angle_beta   90.00
_cell.angle_gamma   90.00
#
_symmetry.space_group_name_H-M   'P 1'
#
loop_
_entity.id
_entity.type
_entity.pdbx_description
1 polymer ?
#
loop_
_entity_poly.entity_id
_entity_poly.type
_entity_poly.pdbx_seq_one_letter_code
_entity_poly.pdbx_strand_id
1 'polypeptide(L)' 'MKDRDIDYSDIPRLDDSFFKRPLAELPKPKKPITIRIDPEVLEWFQSKGPRYQTRINAVLKAYVQTHRKAS' A
#
# COMPACT_ATOMS: atom_id res chain seq x y z
N MET A 1 -36.73 -13.92 11.04
CA MET A 1 -36.67 -12.58 10.42
C MET A 1 -36.87 -12.76 8.93
N LYS A 2 -37.81 -12.03 8.31
CA LYS A 2 -38.03 -12.07 6.87
C LYS A 2 -37.48 -10.77 6.26
N ASP A 3 -37.05 -10.80 5.01
CA ASP A 3 -36.46 -9.63 4.34
C ASP A 3 -37.35 -8.36 4.39
N ARG A 4 -38.67 -8.55 4.42
CA ARG A 4 -39.67 -7.48 4.56
C ARG A 4 -39.65 -6.76 5.91
N ASP A 5 -38.98 -7.32 6.91
CA ASP A 5 -38.83 -6.75 8.24
C ASP A 5 -37.56 -5.86 8.34
N ILE A 6 -36.79 -5.72 7.25
CA ILE A 6 -35.58 -4.89 7.19
C ILE A 6 -35.97 -3.46 6.79
N ASP A 7 -35.71 -2.51 7.68
CA ASP A 7 -35.87 -1.08 7.42
C ASP A 7 -34.63 -0.53 6.69
N TYR A 8 -34.87 0.25 5.64
CA TYR A 8 -33.83 0.90 4.82
C TYR A 8 -34.01 2.43 4.80
N SER A 9 -34.89 2.99 5.63
CA SER A 9 -35.24 4.41 5.64
C SER A 9 -34.11 5.34 6.10
N ASP A 10 -33.13 4.80 6.83
CA ASP A 10 -31.97 5.49 7.38
C ASP A 10 -30.76 5.52 6.43
N ILE A 11 -30.77 4.70 5.37
CA ILE A 11 -29.66 4.60 4.42
C ILE A 11 -30.03 5.14 3.04
N PRO A 12 -29.18 5.98 2.43
CA PRO A 12 -29.42 6.47 1.08
C PRO A 12 -29.39 5.32 0.08
N ARG A 13 -30.28 5.40 -0.94
CA ARG A 13 -30.29 4.43 -2.04
C ARG A 13 -28.95 4.48 -2.79
N LEU A 14 -28.40 3.30 -3.07
CA LEU A 14 -27.19 3.15 -3.88
C LEU A 14 -27.51 3.53 -5.33
N ASP A 15 -27.01 4.67 -5.79
CA ASP A 15 -27.19 5.13 -7.16
C ASP A 15 -25.90 4.96 -8.00
N ASP A 16 -26.01 5.13 -9.31
CA ASP A 16 -24.89 4.98 -10.24
C ASP A 16 -23.73 5.96 -9.95
N SER A 17 -23.97 7.06 -9.23
CA SER A 17 -22.93 8.03 -8.88
C SER A 17 -21.96 7.48 -7.82
N PHE A 18 -22.40 6.51 -7.02
CA PHE A 18 -21.56 5.82 -6.04
C PHE A 18 -20.35 5.14 -6.70
N PHE A 19 -20.57 4.53 -7.87
CA PHE A 19 -19.54 3.80 -8.62
C PHE A 19 -18.73 4.67 -9.58
N LYS A 20 -19.11 5.95 -9.77
CA LYS A 20 -18.38 6.92 -10.62
C LYS A 20 -17.15 7.51 -9.93
N ARG A 21 -16.96 7.24 -8.64
CA ARG A 21 -15.73 7.63 -7.94
C ARG A 21 -14.59 6.74 -8.44
N PRO A 22 -13.45 7.31 -8.86
CA PRO A 22 -12.28 6.50 -9.16
C PRO A 22 -11.91 5.73 -7.89
N LEU A 23 -12.03 4.41 -7.95
CA LEU A 23 -11.48 3.52 -6.95
C LEU A 23 -10.02 3.94 -6.74
N ALA A 24 -9.64 4.19 -5.48
CA ALA A 24 -8.25 4.50 -5.15
C ALA A 24 -7.35 3.46 -5.83
N GLU A 25 -6.34 3.92 -6.58
CA GLU A 25 -5.44 3.01 -7.30
C GLU A 25 -4.92 1.96 -6.32
N LEU A 26 -5.25 0.70 -6.58
CA LEU A 26 -4.72 -0.40 -5.79
C LEU A 26 -3.18 -0.34 -5.84
N PRO A 27 -2.50 -0.54 -4.70
CA PRO A 27 -1.04 -0.49 -4.68
C PRO A 27 -0.50 -1.52 -5.67
N LYS A 28 0.29 -1.04 -6.65
CA LYS A 28 0.91 -1.91 -7.65
C LYS A 28 1.74 -2.99 -6.94
N PRO A 29 1.65 -4.26 -7.36
CA PRO A 29 2.42 -5.33 -6.76
C PRO A 29 3.91 -5.04 -6.88
N LYS A 30 4.67 -5.37 -5.84
CA LYS A 30 6.12 -5.26 -5.86
C LYS A 30 6.68 -6.28 -6.85
N LYS A 31 7.67 -5.89 -7.66
CA LYS A 31 8.38 -6.82 -8.53
C LYS A 31 9.42 -7.58 -7.70
N PRO A 32 9.40 -8.93 -7.67
CA PRO A 32 10.46 -9.70 -7.03
C PRO A 32 11.73 -9.57 -7.86
N ILE A 33 12.81 -9.12 -7.22
CA ILE A 33 14.14 -9.02 -7.84
C ILE A 33 15.18 -9.55 -6.87
N THR A 34 16.28 -10.07 -7.42
CA THR A 34 17.47 -10.45 -6.65
C THR A 34 18.50 -9.34 -6.74
N ILE A 35 18.90 -8.79 -5.60
CA ILE A 35 19.94 -7.76 -5.50
C ILE A 35 20.99 -8.18 -4.48
N ARG A 36 22.23 -7.76 -4.68
CA ARG A 36 23.30 -7.91 -3.67
C ARG A 36 23.29 -6.69 -2.76
N ILE A 37 23.35 -6.93 -1.46
CA ILE A 37 23.42 -5.90 -0.41
C ILE A 37 24.67 -6.23 0.40
N ASP A 38 25.37 -5.18 0.83
CA ASP A 38 26.51 -5.33 1.74
C ASP A 38 26.11 -6.08 3.02
N PRO A 39 26.92 -7.03 3.52
CA PRO A 39 26.60 -7.81 4.72
C PRO A 39 26.29 -6.96 5.94
N GLU A 40 27.07 -5.91 6.22
CA GLU A 40 26.90 -5.06 7.41
C GLU A 40 25.58 -4.29 7.35
N VAL A 41 25.22 -3.82 6.15
CA VAL A 41 23.94 -3.15 5.90
C VAL A 41 22.78 -4.11 6.12
N LEU A 42 22.88 -5.34 5.58
CA LEU A 42 21.84 -6.34 5.74
C LEU A 42 21.64 -6.72 7.22
N GLU A 43 22.73 -6.98 7.93
CA GLU A 43 22.73 -7.30 9.36
C GLU A 43 22.11 -6.17 10.18
N TRP A 44 22.46 -4.91 9.89
CA TRP A 44 21.86 -3.77 10.56
C TRP A 44 20.34 -3.75 10.39
N PHE A 45 19.82 -3.96 9.17
CA PHE A 45 18.38 -3.99 8.93
C PHE A 45 17.69 -5.19 9.60
N GLN A 46 18.33 -6.35 9.63
CA GLN A 46 17.84 -7.56 10.32
C GLN A 46 17.80 -7.37 11.84
N SER A 47 18.79 -6.68 12.42
CA SER A 47 18.85 -6.39 13.86
C SER A 47 17.66 -5.58 14.37
N LYS A 48 17.01 -4.80 13.49
CA LYS A 48 15.78 -4.04 13.81
C LYS A 48 14.51 -4.90 13.86
N GLY A 49 14.64 -6.22 13.68
CA GLY A 49 13.55 -7.18 13.79
C GLY A 49 12.84 -7.44 12.45
N PRO A 50 11.65 -8.09 12.49
CA PRO A 50 10.96 -8.56 11.30
C PRO A 50 10.61 -7.40 10.35
N ARG A 51 10.36 -7.75 9.08
CA ARG A 51 10.07 -6.80 7.99
C ARG A 51 11.26 -5.94 7.53
N TYR A 52 12.50 -6.40 7.76
CA TYR A 52 13.72 -5.74 7.30
C TYR A 52 13.69 -5.41 5.79
N GLN A 53 13.18 -6.31 4.94
CA GLN A 53 12.99 -6.07 3.50
C GLN A 53 12.06 -4.88 3.20
N THR A 54 11.01 -4.71 4.01
CA THR A 54 10.08 -3.57 3.85
C THR A 54 10.77 -2.26 4.22
N ARG A 55 11.64 -2.26 5.23
CA ARG A 55 12.44 -1.09 5.60
C ARG A 55 13.47 -0.73 4.52
N ILE A 56 14.17 -1.72 3.97
CA ILE A 56 15.09 -1.53 2.84
C ILE A 56 14.34 -0.85 1.67
N ASN A 57 13.17 -1.38 1.31
CA ASN A 57 12.35 -0.80 0.24
C ASN A 57 11.89 0.64 0.55
N ALA A 58 11.58 0.96 1.81
CA ALA A 58 11.19 2.32 2.21
C ALA A 58 12.34 3.32 2.02
N VAL A 59 13.58 2.93 2.37
CA VAL A 59 14.78 3.75 2.16
C VAL A 59 15.03 4.00 0.67
N LEU A 60 14.97 2.94 -0.15
CA LEU A 60 15.11 3.07 -1.61
C LEU A 60 14.04 4.01 -2.19
N LYS A 61 12.79 3.90 -1.72
CA LYS A 61 11.70 4.77 -2.16
C LYS A 61 11.95 6.24 -1.78
N ALA A 62 12.42 6.49 -0.57
CA ALA A 62 12.76 7.84 -0.11
C ALA A 62 13.88 8.44 -0.98
N TYR A 63 14.95 7.67 -1.24
CA TYR A 63 16.04 8.08 -2.12
C TYR A 63 15.55 8.44 -3.53
N VAL A 64 14.71 7.59 -4.14
CA VAL A 64 14.14 7.90 -5.46
C VAL A 64 13.29 9.16 -5.43
N GLN A 65 12.48 9.36 -4.39
CA GLN A 65 11.62 10.54 -4.26
C GLN A 65 12.40 11.84 -4.10
N THR A 66 13.51 11.83 -3.36
CA THR A 66 14.35 13.02 -3.20
C THR A 66 15.02 13.41 -4.51
N HIS A 67 15.53 12.43 -5.26
CA HIS A 67 16.24 12.67 -6.52
C HIS A 67 15.29 12.98 -7.68
N ARG A 68 14.05 12.49 -7.65
CA ARG A 68 13.05 12.79 -8.68
C ARG A 68 12.40 14.16 -8.52
N LYS A 69 12.51 14.81 -7.36
CA LYS A 69 12.01 16.17 -7.12
C LYS A 69 13.02 17.27 -7.48
N ALA A 70 14.28 16.89 -7.71
CA ALA A 70 15.37 17.80 -8.05
C ALA A 70 15.61 17.93 -9.58
N SER A 71 14.67 17.42 -10.40
CA SER A 71 14.70 17.47 -11.86
C SER A 71 13.36 17.92 -12.41
#